data_AF-A0A850C1U3-F1
#
_entry.id   AF-A0A850C1U3-F1
#
_cell.length_a   1.000
_cell.length_b   1.000
_cell.length_c   1.000
_cell.angle_alpha   90.00
_cell.angle_beta   90.00
_cell.angle_gamma   90.00
#
_symmetry.space_group_name_H-M   'P 1'
#
loop_
_entity.id
_entity.type
_entity.pdbx_description
1 polymer ?
#
loop_
_entity_poly.entity_id
_entity_poly.type
_entity_poly.pdbx_seq_one_letter_code
_entity_poly.pdbx_strand_id
1 'polypeptide(L)'
;YAIAFMMDVLSGVLTGSSYGTGVAGPYVPDARSGCGHLVLAIRVDALIDRGEYEQRMADLIAATKGVALAPGAAEVVVPGEIEARNEARGRREGVALPAKTIDDLRALAADCGVPFTLERARP
;
A
#
# COMPACT_ATOMS: atom_id res chain seq x y z
N TYR A 1 0.38 19.46 -3.78
CA TYR A 1 -0.79 20.08 -4.43
C TYR A 1 -1.07 19.44 -5.80
N ALA A 2 -0.24 19.64 -6.84
CA ALA A 2 -0.54 19.20 -8.20
C ALA A 2 -0.86 17.70 -8.36
N ILE A 3 -0.09 16.81 -7.70
CA ILE A 3 -0.35 15.36 -7.74
C ILE A 3 -1.73 15.03 -7.15
N ALA A 4 -2.07 15.60 -6.00
CA ALA A 4 -3.38 15.38 -5.37
C ALA A 4 -4.55 15.89 -6.24
N PHE A 5 -4.38 17.05 -6.88
CA PHE A 5 -5.36 17.59 -7.82
C PHE A 5 -5.56 16.65 -9.02
N MET A 6 -4.48 16.12 -9.61
CA MET A 6 -4.59 15.15 -10.70
C MET A 6 -5.30 13.86 -10.26
N MET A 7 -5.06 13.37 -9.04
CA MET A 7 -5.77 12.19 -8.53
C MET A 7 -7.27 12.42 -8.40
N ASP A 8 -7.68 13.62 -7.97
CA ASP A 8 -9.08 14.02 -7.86
C ASP A 8 -9.75 14.15 -9.24
N VAL A 9 -9.02 14.69 -10.22
CA VAL A 9 -9.47 14.73 -11.62
C VAL A 9 -9.65 13.33 -12.19
N LEU A 10 -8.65 12.46 -12.05
CA LEU A 10 -8.62 11.14 -12.69
C LEU A 10 -9.52 10.11 -12.01
N SER A 11 -9.61 10.16 -10.68
CA SER A 11 -10.34 9.16 -9.91
C SER A 11 -11.74 9.65 -9.53
N GLY A 12 -11.93 10.95 -9.32
CA GLY A 12 -13.22 11.56 -8.99
C GLY A 12 -13.95 12.05 -10.24
N VAL A 13 -13.50 13.19 -10.78
CA VAL A 13 -14.19 13.91 -11.86
C VAL A 13 -14.39 13.05 -13.12
N LEU A 14 -13.33 12.39 -13.60
CA LEU A 14 -13.36 11.59 -14.82
C LEU A 14 -14.28 10.37 -14.70
N THR A 15 -14.36 9.76 -13.53
CA THR A 15 -15.15 8.54 -13.31
C THR A 15 -16.62 8.85 -12.98
N GLY A 16 -16.97 10.12 -12.75
CA GLY A 16 -18.28 10.54 -12.26
C GLY A 16 -18.51 10.29 -10.77
N SER A 17 -17.43 10.04 -10.00
CA SER A 17 -17.48 9.89 -8.54
C SER A 17 -17.46 11.26 -7.83
N SER A 18 -17.56 11.27 -6.51
CA SER A 18 -17.32 12.49 -5.73
C SER A 18 -15.86 12.92 -5.84
N TYR A 19 -15.60 14.21 -5.61
CA TYR A 19 -14.28 14.82 -5.67
C TYR A 19 -14.15 15.91 -4.60
N GLY A 20 -12.91 16.28 -4.27
CA GLY A 20 -12.61 17.32 -3.29
C GLY A 20 -13.30 17.07 -1.93
N THR A 21 -13.99 18.10 -1.44
CA THR A 21 -14.73 18.03 -0.16
C THR A 21 -16.02 17.20 -0.22
N GLY A 22 -16.40 16.69 -1.40
CA GLY A 22 -17.56 15.80 -1.57
C GLY A 22 -17.28 14.34 -1.22
N VAL A 23 -16.03 13.97 -0.93
CA VAL A 23 -15.66 12.61 -0.51
C VAL A 23 -15.74 12.51 1.02
N ALA A 24 -16.58 11.62 1.52
CA ALA A 24 -16.62 11.27 2.94
C ALA A 24 -15.54 10.25 3.27
N GLY A 25 -14.75 10.55 4.30
CA GLY A 25 -13.68 9.69 4.78
C GLY A 25 -14.18 8.47 5.56
N PRO A 26 -13.32 7.47 5.80
CA PRO A 26 -13.70 6.20 6.45
C PRO A 26 -14.18 6.33 7.90
N TYR A 27 -14.01 7.51 8.52
CA TYR A 27 -14.43 7.80 9.90
C TYR A 27 -15.81 8.47 9.98
N VAL A 28 -16.53 8.60 8.87
CA VAL A 28 -17.90 9.12 8.81
C VAL A 28 -18.84 7.96 8.44
N PRO A 29 -19.23 7.11 9.41
CA PRO A 29 -19.85 5.82 9.13
C PRO A 29 -21.21 5.92 8.43
N ASP A 30 -21.95 6.99 8.69
CA ASP A 30 -23.31 7.19 8.15
C ASP A 30 -23.32 7.89 6.78
N ALA A 31 -22.15 8.19 6.22
CA ALA A 31 -22.02 8.83 4.92
C ALA A 31 -21.47 7.85 3.87
N ARG A 32 -22.10 7.81 2.69
CA ARG A 32 -21.52 7.13 1.54
C ARG A 32 -20.20 7.82 1.18
N SER A 33 -19.10 7.06 1.12
CA SER A 33 -17.77 7.64 0.88
C SER A 33 -17.70 8.48 -0.40
N GLY A 34 -18.22 7.96 -1.51
CA GLY A 34 -18.15 8.66 -2.80
C GLY A 34 -16.75 8.68 -3.42
N CYS A 35 -15.77 7.96 -2.83
CA CYS A 35 -14.45 7.82 -3.41
C CYS A 35 -14.53 7.12 -4.78
N GLY A 36 -13.79 7.66 -5.74
CA GLY A 36 -13.57 7.02 -7.03
C GLY A 36 -12.15 6.50 -7.15
N HIS A 37 -11.94 5.61 -8.11
CA HIS A 37 -10.66 4.93 -8.32
C HIS A 37 -10.31 4.93 -9.81
N LEU A 38 -9.02 5.13 -10.12
CA LEU A 38 -8.46 4.87 -11.43
C LEU A 38 -7.51 3.68 -11.34
N VAL A 39 -7.64 2.73 -12.27
CA VAL A 39 -6.68 1.64 -12.45
C VAL A 39 -6.18 1.68 -13.89
N LEU A 40 -4.85 1.70 -14.06
CA LEU A 40 -4.19 1.71 -15.35
C LEU A 40 -3.27 0.50 -15.46
N ALA A 41 -3.44 -0.29 -16.53
CA ALA A 41 -2.54 -1.38 -16.87
C ALA A 41 -1.90 -1.10 -18.22
N ILE A 42 -0.57 -1.15 -18.28
CA ILE A 42 0.21 -0.95 -19.50
C ILE A 42 0.85 -2.26 -19.88
N ARG A 43 0.59 -2.71 -21.12
CA ARG A 43 1.21 -3.90 -21.67
C ARG A 43 2.62 -3.57 -22.18
N VAL A 44 3.64 -3.92 -21.38
CA VAL A 44 5.05 -3.55 -21.60
C VAL A 44 5.61 -4.11 -22.91
N ASP A 45 5.32 -5.37 -23.23
CA ASP A 45 5.78 -6.06 -24.45
C ASP A 45 5.16 -5.50 -25.75
N ALA A 46 4.18 -4.60 -25.65
CA ALA A 46 3.71 -3.83 -26.80
C ALA A 46 4.50 -2.53 -27.04
N LEU A 47 5.41 -2.16 -26.14
CA LEU A 47 6.20 -0.93 -26.20
C LEU A 47 7.69 -1.22 -26.38
N ILE A 48 8.18 -2.31 -25.79
CA ILE A 48 9.59 -2.67 -25.76
C ILE A 48 9.72 -4.19 -25.61
N ASP A 49 10.81 -4.77 -26.12
CA ASP A 49 11.15 -6.16 -25.81
C ASP A 49 11.22 -6.37 -24.28
N ARG A 50 10.72 -7.52 -23.82
CA ARG A 50 10.63 -7.78 -22.39
C ARG A 50 12.00 -7.95 -21.73
N GLY A 51 12.93 -8.64 -22.39
CA GLY A 51 14.29 -8.81 -21.86
C GLY A 51 15.02 -7.46 -21.77
N GLU A 52 14.86 -6.61 -22.79
CA GLU A 52 15.40 -5.25 -22.78
C GLU A 52 14.79 -4.40 -21.65
N TYR A 53 13.48 -4.48 -21.42
CA TYR A 53 12.83 -3.78 -20.31
C TYR A 53 13.34 -4.25 -18.94
N GLU A 54 13.46 -5.56 -18.73
CA GLU A 54 13.95 -6.13 -17.47
C GLU A 54 15.39 -5.72 -17.19
N GLN A 55 16.26 -5.68 -18.21
CA GLN A 55 17.63 -5.14 -18.08
C GLN A 55 17.63 -3.67 -17.69
N ARG A 56 16.85 -2.82 -18.37
CA ARG A 56 16.76 -1.39 -18.05
C ARG A 56 16.24 -1.14 -16.64
N MET A 57 15.28 -1.94 -16.18
CA MET A 57 14.79 -1.87 -14.80
C MET A 57 15.87 -2.27 -13.79
N ALA A 58 16.63 -3.34 -14.06
CA ALA A 58 17.76 -3.74 -13.21
C ALA A 58 18.83 -2.64 -13.13
N ASP A 59 19.15 -2.02 -14.27
CA ASP A 59 20.12 -0.92 -14.34
C ASP A 59 19.65 0.31 -13.55
N LEU A 60 18.37 0.68 -13.67
CA LEU A 60 17.78 1.79 -12.91
C LEU A 60 17.83 1.53 -11.39
N ILE A 61 17.50 0.31 -10.97
CA ILE A 61 17.56 -0.11 -9.56
C ILE A 61 19.01 -0.03 -9.07
N ALA A 62 19.96 -0.59 -9.82
CA ALA A 62 21.38 -0.57 -9.47
C ALA A 62 21.91 0.86 -9.37
N ALA A 63 21.60 1.72 -10.33
CA ALA A 63 21.98 3.14 -10.31
C ALA A 63 21.39 3.88 -9.10
N THR A 64 20.12 3.63 -8.79
CA THR A 64 19.45 4.24 -7.63
C THR A 64 20.08 3.79 -6.32
N LYS A 65 20.40 2.50 -6.18
CA LYS A 65 20.98 1.95 -4.96
C LYS A 65 22.47 2.25 -4.80
N GLY A 66 23.15 2.57 -5.90
CA GLY A 66 24.58 2.88 -5.94
C GLY A 66 24.95 4.33 -5.59
N VAL A 67 23.97 5.20 -5.29
CA VAL A 67 24.26 6.59 -4.89
C VAL A 67 24.93 6.64 -3.51
N ALA A 68 25.71 7.70 -3.27
CA ALA A 68 26.34 7.92 -1.98
C ALA A 68 25.29 8.01 -0.86
N LEU A 69 25.54 7.26 0.23
CA LEU A 69 24.65 7.24 1.38
C LEU A 69 24.70 8.57 2.13
N ALA A 70 23.52 9.02 2.58
CA ALA A 70 23.44 10.11 3.55
C ALA A 70 24.07 9.67 4.89
N PRO A 71 24.64 10.60 5.69
CA PRO A 71 25.16 10.27 7.01
C PRO A 71 24.13 9.52 7.86
N GLY A 72 24.51 8.33 8.36
CA GLY A 72 23.66 7.48 9.18
C GLY A 72 22.67 6.58 8.42
N ALA A 73 22.60 6.68 7.09
CA ALA A 73 21.83 5.73 6.28
C ALA A 73 22.61 4.43 6.10
N ALA A 74 21.95 3.28 6.29
CA ALA A 74 22.58 1.96 6.10
C ALA A 74 22.55 1.50 4.63
N GLU A 75 21.51 1.84 3.89
CA GLU A 75 21.32 1.49 2.48
C GLU A 75 20.31 2.44 1.82
N VAL A 76 20.28 2.41 0.49
CA VAL A 76 19.16 2.94 -0.31
C VAL A 76 18.25 1.78 -0.70
N VAL A 77 16.95 1.97 -0.53
CA VAL A 77 15.90 1.03 -0.92
C VAL A 77 15.07 1.63 -2.04
N VAL A 78 14.55 0.76 -2.93
CA VAL A 78 13.56 1.16 -3.94
C VAL A 78 12.14 0.86 -3.43
N PRO A 79 11.11 1.56 -3.95
CA PRO A 79 9.72 1.29 -3.58
C PRO A 79 9.36 -0.20 -3.70
N GLY A 80 8.77 -0.78 -2.65
CA GLY A 80 8.40 -2.20 -2.59
C GLY A 80 9.42 -3.10 -1.87
N GLU A 81 10.69 -2.71 -1.71
CA GLU A 81 11.67 -3.56 -1.05
C GLU A 81 11.39 -3.74 0.45
N ILE A 82 11.05 -2.66 1.15
CA ILE A 82 10.74 -2.71 2.59
C ILE A 82 9.50 -3.59 2.80
N GLU A 83 8.49 -3.41 1.96
CA GLU A 83 7.24 -4.17 1.98
C GLU A 83 7.50 -5.66 1.74
N ALA A 84 8.29 -6.02 0.73
CA ALA A 84 8.65 -7.41 0.45
C ALA A 84 9.41 -8.07 1.61
N ARG A 85 10.34 -7.34 2.24
CA ARG A 85 11.07 -7.83 3.43
C ARG A 85 10.12 -8.05 4.61
N ASN A 86 9.22 -7.10 4.85
CA ASN A 86 8.22 -7.19 5.93
C ASN A 86 7.20 -8.30 5.67
N GLU A 87 6.77 -8.50 4.43
CA GLU A 87 5.89 -9.59 4.01
C GLU A 87 6.57 -10.95 4.22
N ALA A 88 7.80 -11.10 3.72
CA ALA A 88 8.56 -12.34 3.91
C ALA A 88 8.79 -12.66 5.39
N ARG A 89 9.07 -11.63 6.22
CA ARG A 89 9.14 -11.77 7.68
C ARG A 89 7.79 -12.19 8.27
N GLY A 90 6.73 -11.46 7.94
CA GLY A 90 5.37 -11.72 8.45
C GLY A 90 4.83 -13.10 8.09
N ARG A 91 5.21 -13.64 6.92
CA ARG A 91 4.87 -15.03 6.53
C ARG A 91 5.55 -16.09 7.39
N ARG A 92 6.77 -15.82 7.89
CA ARG A 92 7.54 -16.77 8.71
C ARG A 92 7.26 -16.61 10.20
N GLU A 93 7.15 -15.36 10.66
CA GLU A 93 7.14 -14.99 12.08
C GLU A 93 5.75 -14.55 12.57
N GLY A 94 4.79 -14.35 11.66
CA GLY A 94 3.51 -13.73 11.97
C GLY A 94 3.57 -12.20 11.96
N VAL A 95 2.41 -11.55 12.08
CA VAL A 95 2.29 -10.10 12.11
C VAL A 95 2.05 -9.63 13.54
N ALA A 96 2.94 -8.78 14.05
CA ALA A 96 2.75 -8.15 15.35
C ALA A 96 1.64 -7.10 15.28
N LEU A 97 0.63 -7.24 16.14
CA LEU A 97 -0.47 -6.29 16.26
C LEU A 97 -0.36 -5.55 17.60
N PRO A 98 -0.69 -4.24 17.64
CA PRO A 98 -0.82 -3.51 18.90
C PRO A 98 -1.85 -4.18 19.82
N ALA A 99 -1.61 -4.16 21.13
CA ALA A 99 -2.52 -4.74 22.13
C ALA A 99 -3.96 -4.23 21.97
N LYS A 100 -4.12 -2.92 21.73
CA LYS A 100 -5.44 -2.32 21.46
C LYS A 100 -6.14 -2.95 20.25
N THR A 101 -5.43 -3.19 19.15
CA THR A 101 -6.00 -3.84 17.97
C THR A 101 -6.47 -5.26 18.26
N ILE A 102 -5.71 -6.01 19.07
CA ILE A 102 -6.10 -7.36 19.51
C ILE A 102 -7.38 -7.32 20.34
N ASP A 103 -7.50 -6.34 21.24
CA ASP A 103 -8.69 -6.18 22.07
C ASP A 103 -9.92 -5.75 21.26
N ASP A 104 -9.75 -4.81 20.32
CA ASP A 104 -10.80 -4.38 19.39
C ASP A 104 -11.28 -5.56 18.51
N LEU A 105 -10.36 -6.41 18.02
CA LEU A 105 -10.69 -7.62 17.26
C LEU A 105 -11.42 -8.67 18.11
N ARG A 106 -11.07 -8.80 19.40
CA ARG A 106 -11.75 -9.73 20.31
C ARG A 106 -13.17 -9.29 20.59
N ALA A 107 -13.39 -7.99 20.80
CA ALA A 107 -14.74 -7.43 20.96
C ALA A 107 -15.57 -7.66 19.69
N LEU A 108 -15.00 -7.35 18.51
CA LEU A 108 -15.68 -7.56 17.23
C LEU A 108 -16.04 -9.03 17.00
N ALA A 109 -15.16 -9.97 17.36
CA ALA A 109 -15.44 -11.40 17.26
C ALA A 109 -16.65 -11.82 18.11
N ALA A 110 -16.75 -11.28 19.33
CA ALA A 110 -17.89 -11.52 20.22
C ALA A 110 -19.19 -10.92 19.63
N ASP A 111 -19.14 -9.69 19.14
CA ASP A 111 -20.30 -9.01 18.53
C ASP A 111 -20.81 -9.75 17.28
N CYS A 112 -19.91 -10.30 16.48
CA CYS A 112 -20.24 -11.09 15.30
C CYS A 112 -20.56 -12.57 15.61
N GLY A 113 -20.38 -13.03 16.85
CA GLY A 113 -20.60 -14.42 17.23
C GLY A 113 -19.61 -15.42 16.60
N VAL A 114 -18.39 -14.98 16.27
CA VAL A 114 -17.34 -15.82 15.70
C VAL A 114 -16.24 -16.12 16.74
N PRO A 115 -15.61 -17.32 16.70
CA PRO A 115 -14.52 -17.63 17.61
C PRO A 115 -13.32 -16.69 17.43
N PHE A 116 -12.78 -16.19 18.53
CA PHE A 116 -11.51 -15.46 18.53
C PHE A 116 -10.34 -16.46 18.60
N THR A 117 -9.57 -16.58 17.51
CA THR A 117 -8.53 -17.61 17.36
C THR A 117 -7.10 -17.09 17.39
N LEU A 118 -6.89 -15.78 17.56
CA LEU A 118 -5.53 -15.23 17.60
C LEU A 118 -4.85 -15.62 18.92
N GLU A 119 -3.79 -16.40 18.81
CA GLU A 119 -2.89 -16.70 19.93
C GLU A 119 -2.03 -15.46 20.24
N ARG A 120 -1.71 -15.23 21.53
CA ARG A 120 -0.73 -14.20 21.88
C ARG A 120 0.60 -14.57 21.21
N ALA A 121 1.17 -13.64 20.44
CA ALA A 121 2.51 -13.80 19.90
C ALA A 121 3.46 -14.18 21.05
N ARG A 122 4.24 -15.25 20.87
CA ARG A 122 5.29 -15.59 21.85
C ARG A 122 6.27 -14.41 21.95
N PRO A 123 6.71 -14.07 23.17
CA PRO A 123 7.68 -13.00 23.39
C PRO A 123 8.99 -13.26 22.66
#